data_AF-A0A8T5ECF4-F1
#
_entry.id   AF-A0A8T5ECF4-F1
#
_cell.length_a   1.000
_cell.length_b   1.000
_cell.length_c   1.000
_cell.angle_alpha   90.00
_cell.angle_beta   90.00
_cell.angle_gamma   90.00
#
_symmetry.space_group_name_H-M   'P 1'
#
loop_
_entity.id
_entity.type
_entity.pdbx_description
1 polymer ?
#
loop_
_entity_poly.entity_id
_entity_poly.type
_entity_poly.pdbx_seq_one_letter_code
_entity_poly.pdbx_strand_id
1 'polypeptide(L)'
;MESSNQKFVAKCREFKEKNFLKWGRFFYDLGISANTMTTISLILGILTVYFLFSNHLLFVVFAILHLIADGLDGLIAKASQPTKFGQYYDLITDRTIAIITLIKLGWYLQDYYVYIILGLLIITQLVYFSSKFEYPVVFVRTGLLIPFMFYPIGILFHPIGNTFILTATYLIVGGFIVYSLALQLQHFVKEIRKA
;
A
#
# COMPACT_ATOMS: atom_id res chain seq x y z
N MET A 1 -4.94 33.84 -0.75
CA MET A 1 -4.67 33.53 0.67
C MET A 1 -4.48 32.02 0.78
N GLU A 2 -3.24 31.52 0.80
CA GLU A 2 -2.99 30.11 1.11
C GLU A 2 -3.49 29.81 2.53
N SER A 3 -4.37 28.82 2.65
CA SER A 3 -4.95 28.42 3.93
C SER A 3 -3.85 27.96 4.89
N SER A 4 -4.01 28.19 6.20
CA SER A 4 -3.07 27.75 7.25
C SER A 4 -2.69 26.26 7.12
N ASN A 5 -3.61 25.44 6.61
CA ASN A 5 -3.40 24.01 6.31
C ASN A 5 -2.35 23.78 5.20
N GLN A 6 -2.32 24.59 4.14
CA GLN A 6 -1.32 24.44 3.07
C GLN A 6 0.10 24.74 3.56
N LYS A 7 0.26 25.73 4.43
CA LYS A 7 1.57 26.07 5.04
C LYS A 7 2.05 25.00 6.01
N PHE A 8 1.14 24.41 6.80
CA PHE A 8 1.47 23.29 7.68
C PHE A 8 1.89 22.04 6.89
N VAL A 9 1.13 21.68 5.86
CA VAL A 9 1.45 20.55 4.97
C VAL A 9 2.79 20.77 4.26
N ALA A 10 3.06 21.98 3.76
CA ALA A 10 4.33 22.32 3.14
C ALA A 10 5.51 22.17 4.12
N LYS A 11 5.35 22.61 5.37
CA LYS A 11 6.38 22.52 6.41
C LYS A 11 6.64 21.08 6.88
N CYS A 12 5.59 20.26 7.00
CA CYS A 12 5.74 18.82 7.26
C CYS A 12 6.43 18.11 6.10
N ARG A 13 6.11 18.48 4.86
CA ARG A 13 6.73 17.95 3.65
C ARG A 13 8.21 18.34 3.57
N GLU A 14 8.56 19.58 3.87
CA GLU A 14 9.94 20.08 3.90
C GLU A 14 10.78 19.40 5.01
N PHE A 15 10.21 19.19 6.21
CA PHE A 15 10.88 18.46 7.28
C PHE A 15 11.11 16.98 6.93
N LYS A 16 10.10 16.34 6.31
CA LYS A 16 10.21 14.97 5.81
C LYS A 16 11.26 14.89 4.69
N GLU A 17 11.26 15.82 3.75
CA GLU A 17 12.23 15.87 2.65
C GLU A 17 13.66 16.05 3.17
N LYS A 18 13.91 17.02 4.07
CA LYS A 18 15.29 17.37 4.47
C LYS A 18 16.01 16.29 5.28
N ASN A 19 15.29 15.57 6.16
CA ASN A 19 15.89 14.52 6.98
C ASN A 19 15.89 13.15 6.28
N PHE A 20 14.85 12.81 5.51
CA PHE A 20 14.78 11.50 4.86
C PHE A 20 15.55 11.43 3.54
N LEU A 21 15.79 12.55 2.84
CA LEU A 21 16.65 12.55 1.65
C LEU A 21 18.11 12.25 1.97
N LYS A 22 18.57 12.49 3.22
CA LYS A 22 19.91 12.08 3.67
C LYS A 22 20.07 10.57 3.65
N TRP A 23 19.04 9.84 4.11
CA TRP A 23 19.02 8.38 4.04
C TRP A 23 18.99 7.90 2.59
N GLY A 24 18.16 8.51 1.74
CA GLY A 24 18.13 8.18 0.30
C GLY A 24 19.48 8.37 -0.38
N ARG A 25 20.19 9.47 -0.09
CA ARG A 25 21.55 9.73 -0.58
C ARG A 25 22.57 8.74 -0.02
N PHE A 26 22.52 8.46 1.28
CA PHE A 26 23.43 7.49 1.91
C PHE A 26 23.35 6.11 1.23
N PHE A 27 22.14 5.59 0.99
CA PHE A 27 21.97 4.31 0.30
C PHE A 27 22.37 4.37 -1.19
N TYR A 28 22.13 5.50 -1.86
CA TYR A 28 22.58 5.72 -3.22
C TYR A 28 24.11 5.76 -3.32
N ASP A 29 24.78 6.43 -2.39
CA ASP A 29 26.24 6.54 -2.31
C ASP A 29 26.89 5.18 -1.99
N LEU A 30 26.16 4.28 -1.34
CA LEU A 30 26.53 2.86 -1.16
C LEU A 30 26.33 2.01 -2.44
N GLY A 31 25.87 2.59 -3.55
CA GLY A 31 25.66 1.92 -4.83
C GLY A 31 24.35 1.13 -4.92
N ILE A 32 23.43 1.27 -3.96
CA ILE A 32 22.14 0.58 -3.99
C ILE A 32 21.17 1.37 -4.88
N SER A 33 20.73 0.74 -5.98
CA SER A 33 19.73 1.34 -6.86
C SER A 33 18.33 1.29 -6.25
N ALA A 34 17.45 2.22 -6.66
CA ALA A 34 16.04 2.21 -6.26
C ALA A 34 15.37 0.87 -6.62
N ASN A 35 15.61 0.35 -7.82
CA ASN A 35 15.06 -0.93 -8.26
C ASN A 35 15.51 -2.09 -7.38
N THR A 36 16.77 -2.11 -6.94
CA THR A 36 17.28 -3.12 -6.01
C THR A 36 16.52 -3.06 -4.69
N MET A 37 16.30 -1.85 -4.15
CA MET A 37 15.54 -1.67 -2.92
C MET A 37 14.08 -2.10 -3.09
N THR A 38 13.44 -1.81 -4.24
CA THR A 38 12.10 -2.32 -4.57
C THR A 38 12.06 -3.84 -4.63
N THR A 39 13.08 -4.50 -5.19
CA THR A 39 13.16 -5.98 -5.17
C THR A 39 13.31 -6.53 -3.75
N ILE A 40 14.12 -5.89 -2.90
CA ILE A 40 14.24 -6.25 -1.48
C ILE A 40 12.87 -6.09 -0.79
N SER A 41 12.20 -4.97 -1.02
CA SER A 41 10.84 -4.71 -0.52
C SER A 41 9.87 -5.81 -0.95
N LEU A 42 9.88 -6.22 -2.22
CA LEU A 42 9.03 -7.30 -2.74
C LEU A 42 9.27 -8.63 -2.00
N ILE A 43 10.53 -9.02 -1.82
CA ILE A 43 10.89 -10.26 -1.11
C ILE A 43 10.39 -10.21 0.33
N LEU A 44 10.60 -9.09 1.02
CA LEU A 44 10.10 -8.87 2.39
C LEU A 44 8.57 -8.89 2.45
N GLY A 45 7.90 -8.34 1.44
CA GLY A 45 6.44 -8.37 1.31
C GLY A 45 5.91 -9.79 1.11
N ILE A 46 6.58 -10.63 0.32
CA ILE A 46 6.22 -12.04 0.15
C ILE A 46 6.41 -12.80 1.47
N LEU A 47 7.52 -12.58 2.18
CA LEU A 47 7.76 -13.17 3.50
C LEU A 47 6.73 -12.71 4.53
N THR A 48 6.32 -11.44 4.48
CA THR A 48 5.23 -10.90 5.29
C THR A 48 3.97 -11.73 5.10
N VAL A 49 3.53 -11.89 3.85
CA VAL A 49 2.34 -12.68 3.55
C VAL A 49 2.53 -14.14 3.95
N TYR A 50 3.71 -14.73 3.72
CA TYR A 50 4.02 -16.10 4.12
C TYR A 50 3.84 -16.35 5.63
N PHE A 51 4.24 -15.41 6.49
CA PHE A 51 4.12 -15.56 7.94
C PHE A 51 2.80 -15.09 8.56
N LEU A 52 1.92 -14.41 7.80
CA LEU A 52 0.70 -13.74 8.27
C LEU A 52 -0.16 -14.55 9.28
N PHE A 53 -0.31 -15.86 9.08
CA PHE A 53 -1.11 -16.73 9.96
C PHE A 53 -0.33 -17.89 10.60
N SER A 54 0.98 -17.99 10.35
CA SER A 54 1.82 -19.07 10.89
C SER A 54 2.71 -18.58 12.03
N ASN A 55 3.22 -17.35 11.96
CA ASN A 55 4.04 -16.76 13.01
C ASN A 55 3.85 -15.24 13.04
N HIS A 56 3.10 -14.77 14.04
CA HIS A 56 2.76 -13.35 14.16
C HIS A 56 3.99 -12.45 14.34
N LEU A 57 4.98 -12.87 15.14
CA LEU A 57 6.19 -12.08 15.37
C LEU A 57 6.97 -11.89 14.06
N LEU A 58 7.17 -12.96 13.29
CA LEU A 58 7.84 -12.88 11.99
C LEU A 58 7.03 -12.06 11.00
N PHE A 59 5.69 -12.20 10.98
CA PHE A 59 4.82 -11.34 10.18
C PHE A 59 5.05 -9.86 10.48
N VAL A 60 5.03 -9.44 11.76
CA VAL A 60 5.22 -8.04 12.14
C VAL A 60 6.61 -7.55 11.74
N VAL A 61 7.66 -8.33 11.99
CA VAL A 61 9.04 -7.98 11.62
C VAL A 61 9.17 -7.77 10.11
N PHE A 62 8.71 -8.74 9.30
CA PHE A 62 8.81 -8.62 7.84
C PHE A 62 7.91 -7.51 7.29
N ALA A 63 6.72 -7.29 7.88
CA ALA A 63 5.82 -6.23 7.46
C ALA A 63 6.42 -4.84 7.71
N ILE A 64 7.05 -4.63 8.86
CA ILE A 64 7.76 -3.38 9.17
C ILE A 64 8.94 -3.19 8.21
N LEU A 65 9.75 -4.23 8.00
CA LEU A 65 10.89 -4.17 7.08
C LEU A 65 10.45 -3.87 5.64
N HIS A 66 9.36 -4.48 5.18
CA HIS A 66 8.76 -4.20 3.86
C HIS A 66 8.35 -2.73 3.74
N LEU A 67 7.57 -2.20 4.70
CA LEU A 67 7.11 -0.81 4.68
C LEU A 67 8.28 0.20 4.77
N ILE A 68 9.37 -0.13 5.46
CA ILE A 68 10.57 0.69 5.52
C ILE A 68 11.31 0.65 4.17
N ALA A 69 11.53 -0.53 3.60
CA ALA A 69 12.23 -0.70 2.33
C ALA A 69 11.52 0.04 1.18
N ASP A 70 10.19 -0.06 1.15
CA ASP A 70 9.30 0.69 0.26
C ASP A 70 9.38 2.22 0.46
N GLY A 71 9.48 2.67 1.72
CA GLY A 71 9.73 4.08 1.99
C GLY A 71 11.12 4.54 1.49
N LEU A 72 12.11 3.65 1.54
CA LEU A 72 13.49 3.95 1.16
C LEU A 72 13.70 3.97 -0.35
N ASP A 73 13.06 3.08 -1.13
CA ASP A 73 13.23 3.08 -2.59
C ASP A 73 12.75 4.39 -3.24
N GLY A 74 11.66 4.97 -2.74
CA GLY A 74 11.15 6.26 -3.18
C GLY A 74 12.06 7.42 -2.78
N LEU A 75 12.80 7.29 -1.68
CA LEU A 75 13.82 8.28 -1.26
C LEU A 75 15.09 8.16 -2.11
N ILE A 76 15.53 6.94 -2.43
CA ILE A 76 16.66 6.68 -3.33
C ILE A 76 16.35 7.17 -4.74
N ALA A 77 15.13 6.92 -5.25
CA ALA A 77 14.67 7.40 -6.55
C ALA A 77 14.65 8.93 -6.63
N LYS A 78 14.32 9.61 -5.53
CA LYS A 78 14.36 11.09 -5.44
C LYS A 78 15.77 11.65 -5.31
N ALA A 79 16.66 10.93 -4.62
CA ALA A 79 18.05 11.34 -4.44
C ALA A 79 18.89 11.17 -5.72
N SER A 80 18.49 10.22 -6.58
CA SER A 80 19.10 9.94 -7.87
C SER A 80 18.29 10.56 -9.02
N GLN A 81 17.90 9.76 -10.02
CA GLN A 81 17.02 10.17 -11.11
C GLN A 81 15.83 9.22 -11.18
N PRO A 82 14.59 9.69 -10.98
CA PRO A 82 13.42 8.83 -11.06
C PRO A 82 13.24 8.33 -12.48
N THR A 83 13.15 7.00 -12.65
CA THR A 83 12.89 6.37 -13.94
C THR A 83 11.41 6.00 -14.04
N LYS A 84 10.86 6.03 -15.27
CA LYS A 84 9.50 5.54 -15.51
C LYS A 84 9.37 4.09 -15.06
N PHE A 85 10.32 3.23 -15.47
CA PHE A 85 10.36 1.82 -15.11
C PHE A 85 10.29 1.59 -13.58
N GLY A 86 11.10 2.32 -12.80
CA GLY A 86 11.07 2.20 -11.34
C GLY A 86 9.71 2.53 -10.73
N GLN A 87 9.04 3.58 -11.23
CA GLN A 87 7.68 3.92 -10.79
C GLN A 87 6.66 2.83 -11.13
N TYR A 88 6.76 2.20 -12.30
CA TYR A 88 5.94 1.04 -12.64
C TYR A 88 6.23 -0.16 -11.73
N TYR A 89 7.51 -0.40 -11.43
CA TYR A 89 7.93 -1.57 -10.66
C TYR A 89 7.49 -1.49 -9.18
N ASP A 90 7.66 -0.33 -8.56
CA ASP A 90 7.17 -0.01 -7.20
C ASP A 90 5.65 -0.26 -7.11
N LEU A 91 4.92 0.33 -8.05
CA LEU A 91 3.47 0.21 -8.09
C LEU A 91 2.96 -1.22 -8.32
N ILE A 92 3.63 -2.01 -9.17
CA ILE A 92 3.30 -3.42 -9.39
C ILE A 92 3.59 -4.23 -8.13
N THR A 93 4.71 -3.96 -7.46
CA THR A 93 5.12 -4.62 -6.21
C THR A 93 4.06 -4.40 -5.14
N ASP A 94 3.66 -3.16 -4.91
CA ASP A 94 2.62 -2.76 -3.95
C ASP A 94 1.30 -3.52 -4.14
N ARG A 95 0.87 -3.58 -5.39
CA ARG A 95 -0.39 -4.23 -5.78
C ARG A 95 -0.30 -5.74 -5.63
N THR A 96 0.84 -6.31 -6.00
CA THR A 96 1.10 -7.74 -5.85
C THR A 96 0.98 -8.13 -4.39
N ILE A 97 1.62 -7.39 -3.47
CA ILE A 97 1.53 -7.65 -2.02
C ILE A 97 0.09 -7.53 -1.51
N ALA A 98 -0.66 -6.50 -1.93
CA ALA A 98 -2.07 -6.35 -1.54
C ALA A 98 -2.94 -7.53 -2.02
N ILE A 99 -2.77 -7.97 -3.27
CA ILE A 99 -3.51 -9.08 -3.87
C ILE A 99 -3.23 -10.39 -3.14
N ILE A 100 -1.96 -10.76 -2.96
CA ILE A 100 -1.60 -12.02 -2.28
C ILE A 100 -2.03 -12.01 -0.81
N THR A 101 -2.02 -10.83 -0.15
CA THR A 101 -2.53 -10.67 1.21
C THR A 101 -4.02 -10.99 1.29
N LEU A 102 -4.83 -10.43 0.37
CA LEU A 102 -6.28 -10.69 0.33
C LEU A 102 -6.61 -12.14 -0.05
N ILE A 103 -5.84 -12.75 -0.96
CA ILE A 103 -5.99 -14.18 -1.29
C ILE A 103 -5.76 -15.03 -0.03
N LYS A 104 -4.65 -14.78 0.68
CA LYS A 104 -4.33 -15.54 1.89
C LYS A 104 -5.37 -15.31 3.00
N LEU A 105 -5.87 -14.08 3.13
CA LEU A 105 -6.94 -13.75 4.07
C LEU A 105 -8.23 -14.49 3.72
N GLY A 106 -8.62 -14.52 2.44
CA GLY A 106 -9.82 -15.24 1.98
C GLY A 106 -9.70 -16.74 2.24
N TRP A 107 -8.50 -17.31 2.05
CA TRP A 107 -8.23 -18.71 2.39
C TRP A 107 -8.31 -18.96 3.91
N TYR A 108 -7.83 -18.03 4.74
CA TYR A 108 -7.88 -18.21 6.19
C TYR A 108 -9.29 -18.05 6.78
N LEU A 109 -10.03 -17.01 6.37
CA LEU A 109 -11.37 -16.72 6.89
C LEU A 109 -12.48 -17.55 6.24
N GLN A 110 -12.23 -18.12 5.06
CA GLN A 110 -13.26 -18.81 4.25
C GLN A 110 -14.49 -17.92 3.98
N ASP A 111 -14.29 -16.60 3.93
CA ASP A 111 -15.35 -15.62 3.79
C ASP A 111 -15.46 -15.13 2.34
N TYR A 112 -16.65 -15.26 1.77
CA TYR A 112 -16.96 -14.87 0.40
C TYR A 112 -16.73 -13.36 0.14
N TYR A 113 -16.97 -12.50 1.13
CA TYR A 113 -16.80 -11.05 0.97
C TYR A 113 -15.36 -10.64 0.67
N VAL A 114 -14.37 -11.40 1.16
CA VAL A 114 -12.95 -11.14 0.88
C VAL A 114 -12.65 -11.34 -0.61
N TYR A 115 -13.24 -12.36 -1.24
CA TYR A 115 -13.05 -12.61 -2.68
C TYR A 115 -13.76 -11.57 -3.54
N ILE A 116 -14.92 -11.05 -3.11
CA ILE A 116 -15.57 -9.91 -3.79
C ILE A 116 -14.64 -8.69 -3.78
N ILE A 117 -14.08 -8.37 -2.62
CA ILE A 117 -13.17 -7.22 -2.44
C ILE A 117 -11.90 -7.40 -3.27
N LEU A 118 -11.35 -8.63 -3.32
CA LEU A 118 -10.24 -8.97 -4.19
C LEU A 118 -10.58 -8.72 -5.68
N GLY A 119 -11.76 -9.15 -6.12
CA GLY A 119 -12.24 -8.89 -7.48
C GLY A 119 -12.36 -7.39 -7.79
N LEU A 120 -12.95 -6.62 -6.88
CA LEU A 120 -13.06 -5.16 -7.01
C LEU A 120 -11.69 -4.48 -7.04
N LEU A 121 -10.73 -4.96 -6.25
CA LEU A 121 -9.36 -4.47 -6.28
C LEU A 121 -8.74 -4.68 -7.65
N ILE A 122 -8.86 -5.88 -8.22
CA ILE A 122 -8.34 -6.22 -9.55
C ILE A 122 -8.96 -5.30 -10.61
N ILE A 123 -10.28 -5.10 -10.58
CA ILE A 123 -10.98 -4.18 -11.51
C ILE A 123 -10.42 -2.77 -11.39
N THR A 124 -10.26 -2.27 -10.16
CA THR A 124 -9.71 -0.92 -9.90
C THR A 124 -8.30 -0.77 -10.48
N GLN A 125 -7.46 -1.80 -10.36
CA GLN A 125 -6.12 -1.79 -10.96
C GLN A 125 -6.18 -1.81 -12.49
N LEU A 126 -7.04 -2.65 -13.09
CA LEU A 126 -7.20 -2.71 -14.54
C LEU A 126 -7.66 -1.37 -15.12
N VAL A 127 -8.64 -0.71 -14.51
CA VAL A 127 -9.10 0.62 -14.90
C VAL A 127 -7.96 1.62 -14.82
N TYR A 128 -7.20 1.61 -13.74
CA TYR A 128 -6.10 2.54 -13.53
C TYR A 128 -4.93 2.34 -14.52
N PHE A 129 -4.58 1.09 -14.84
CA PHE A 129 -3.60 0.79 -15.89
C PHE A 129 -4.12 1.21 -17.27
N SER A 130 -5.41 1.00 -17.54
CA SER A 130 -6.04 1.38 -18.82
C SER A 130 -6.10 2.89 -19.02
N SER A 131 -6.28 3.65 -17.94
CA SER A 131 -6.30 5.12 -17.96
C SER A 131 -4.91 5.77 -17.90
N LYS A 132 -3.84 4.99 -18.16
CA LYS A 132 -2.46 5.49 -18.15
C LYS A 132 -2.11 6.30 -16.89
N PHE A 133 -2.54 5.83 -15.71
CA PHE A 133 -2.20 6.40 -14.40
C PHE A 133 -2.86 7.75 -14.07
N GLU A 134 -3.82 8.21 -14.87
CA GLU A 134 -4.45 9.53 -14.68
C GLU A 134 -5.56 9.51 -13.62
N TYR A 135 -6.20 8.36 -13.40
CA TYR A 135 -7.35 8.30 -12.49
C TYR A 135 -6.91 8.11 -11.03
N PRO A 136 -7.55 8.78 -10.06
CA PRO A 136 -7.17 8.67 -8.65
C PRO A 136 -7.42 7.25 -8.12
N VAL A 137 -6.44 6.70 -7.38
CA VAL A 137 -6.58 5.41 -6.69
C VAL A 137 -6.11 5.51 -5.24
N VAL A 138 -6.89 4.93 -4.33
CA VAL A 138 -6.49 4.79 -2.93
C VAL A 138 -5.60 3.56 -2.77
N PHE A 139 -4.41 3.76 -2.23
CA PHE A 139 -3.47 2.67 -1.95
C PHE A 139 -3.92 1.88 -0.71
N VAL A 140 -4.32 0.63 -0.91
CA VAL A 140 -4.94 -0.20 0.14
C VAL A 140 -3.96 -1.06 0.93
N ARG A 141 -2.75 -1.29 0.42
CA ARG A 141 -1.74 -2.18 1.04
C ARG A 141 -1.47 -1.83 2.50
N THR A 142 -1.15 -0.56 2.77
CA THR A 142 -0.84 -0.09 4.13
C THR A 142 -2.05 -0.23 5.07
N GLY A 143 -3.25 -0.03 4.53
CA GLY A 143 -4.51 -0.23 5.24
C GLY A 143 -4.82 -1.70 5.56
N LEU A 144 -4.22 -2.66 4.85
CA LEU A 144 -4.30 -4.09 5.17
C LEU A 144 -3.26 -4.50 6.21
N LEU A 145 -2.00 -4.11 5.99
CA LEU A 145 -0.88 -4.61 6.80
C LEU A 145 -0.88 -4.06 8.23
N ILE A 146 -1.14 -2.76 8.41
CA ILE A 146 -1.05 -2.14 9.74
C ILE A 146 -2.08 -2.76 10.72
N PRO A 147 -3.38 -2.85 10.39
CA PRO A 147 -4.35 -3.46 11.31
C PRO A 147 -4.03 -4.93 11.64
N PHE A 148 -3.48 -5.68 10.69
CA PHE A 148 -3.09 -7.08 10.91
C PHE A 148 -1.93 -7.21 11.90
N MET A 149 -1.06 -6.20 12.05
CA MET A 149 -0.02 -6.19 13.10
C MET A 149 -0.65 -6.17 14.50
N PHE A 150 -1.86 -5.65 14.65
CA PHE A 150 -2.57 -5.58 15.93
C PHE A 150 -3.61 -6.70 16.09
N TYR A 151 -3.70 -7.65 15.15
CA TYR A 151 -4.67 -8.76 15.20
C TYR A 151 -4.68 -9.53 16.54
N PRO A 152 -3.55 -9.86 17.19
CA PRO A 152 -3.58 -10.58 18.47
C PRO A 152 -4.15 -9.76 19.63
N ILE A 153 -4.15 -8.43 19.54
CA ILE A 153 -4.79 -7.57 20.56
C ILE A 153 -6.31 -7.83 20.59
N GLY A 154 -6.90 -8.30 19.50
CA GLY A 154 -8.30 -8.71 19.45
C GLY A 154 -8.68 -9.77 20.50
N ILE A 155 -7.71 -10.55 21.01
CA ILE A 155 -7.92 -11.52 22.11
C ILE A 155 -8.43 -10.82 23.37
N LEU A 156 -7.99 -9.58 23.61
CA LEU A 156 -8.33 -8.79 24.79
C LEU A 156 -9.78 -8.27 24.75
N PHE A 157 -10.41 -8.24 23.57
CA PHE A 157 -11.78 -7.76 23.36
C PHE A 157 -12.76 -8.93 23.29
N HIS A 158 -12.98 -9.61 24.43
CA HIS A 158 -14.04 -10.61 24.56
C HIS A 158 -15.41 -9.89 24.67
N PRO A 159 -16.47 -10.26 23.92
CA PRO A 159 -16.69 -11.52 23.18
C PRO A 159 -16.43 -11.48 21.67
N ILE A 160 -15.86 -10.38 21.15
CA ILE A 160 -15.80 -10.09 19.72
C ILE A 160 -14.63 -10.83 19.02
N GLY A 161 -13.59 -11.18 19.77
CA GLY A 161 -12.52 -12.08 19.34
C GLY A 161 -11.58 -11.53 18.26
N ASN A 162 -10.59 -12.33 17.87
CA ASN A 162 -9.52 -11.90 16.95
C ASN A 162 -10.04 -11.62 15.53
N THR A 163 -11.05 -12.38 15.10
CA THR A 163 -11.61 -12.31 13.74
C THR A 163 -12.20 -10.95 13.42
N PHE A 164 -12.69 -10.21 14.41
CA PHE A 164 -13.21 -8.86 14.21
C PHE A 164 -12.21 -7.88 13.60
N ILE A 165 -10.94 -7.91 14.05
CA ILE A 165 -9.91 -7.04 13.46
C ILE A 165 -9.73 -7.38 11.99
N LEU A 166 -9.69 -8.67 11.63
CA LEU A 166 -9.57 -9.09 10.23
C LEU A 166 -10.78 -8.65 9.40
N THR A 167 -11.98 -8.86 9.94
CA THR A 167 -13.25 -8.51 9.27
C THR A 167 -13.38 -7.01 9.08
N ALA A 168 -13.18 -6.22 10.13
CA ALA A 168 -13.23 -4.76 10.07
C ALA A 168 -12.19 -4.22 9.07
N THR A 169 -10.97 -4.79 9.07
CA THR A 169 -9.91 -4.36 8.17
C THR A 169 -10.29 -4.57 6.70
N TYR A 170 -10.74 -5.77 6.33
CA TYR A 170 -11.08 -6.02 4.94
C TYR A 170 -12.30 -5.19 4.51
N LEU A 171 -13.29 -4.97 5.39
CA LEU A 171 -14.47 -4.15 5.07
C LEU A 171 -14.11 -2.67 4.87
N ILE A 172 -13.25 -2.11 5.72
CA ILE A 172 -12.74 -0.75 5.58
C ILE A 172 -11.98 -0.61 4.25
N VAL A 173 -11.12 -1.58 3.94
CA VAL A 173 -10.39 -1.63 2.67
C VAL A 173 -11.34 -1.77 1.48
N GLY A 174 -12.37 -2.60 1.59
CA GLY A 174 -13.44 -2.72 0.60
C GLY A 174 -14.15 -1.38 0.36
N GLY A 175 -14.46 -0.63 1.42
CA GLY A 175 -15.01 0.72 1.33
C GLY A 175 -14.08 1.68 0.56
N PHE A 176 -12.78 1.65 0.83
CA PHE A 176 -11.81 2.45 0.09
C PHE A 176 -11.71 2.05 -1.40
N ILE A 177 -11.83 0.77 -1.72
CA ILE A 177 -11.84 0.29 -3.12
C ILE A 177 -13.07 0.76 -3.86
N VAL A 178 -14.26 0.64 -3.26
CA VAL A 178 -15.51 1.13 -3.85
C VAL A 178 -15.46 2.65 -4.05
N TYR A 179 -14.93 3.38 -3.07
CA TYR A 179 -14.70 4.82 -3.19
C TYR A 179 -13.74 5.15 -4.34
N SER A 180 -12.66 4.38 -4.50
CA SER A 180 -11.71 4.53 -5.61
C SER A 180 -12.40 4.33 -6.96
N LEU A 181 -13.22 3.29 -7.11
CA LEU A 181 -13.99 3.05 -8.34
C LEU A 181 -14.98 4.17 -8.64
N ALA A 182 -15.66 4.70 -7.61
CA ALA A 182 -16.58 5.82 -7.78
C ALA A 182 -15.86 7.07 -8.29
N LEU A 183 -14.66 7.37 -7.78
CA LEU A 183 -13.84 8.48 -8.28
C LEU A 183 -13.37 8.26 -9.71
N GLN A 184 -12.94 7.04 -10.06
CA GLN A 184 -12.56 6.68 -11.42
C GLN A 184 -13.72 6.88 -12.40
N LEU A 185 -14.92 6.43 -12.02
CA LEU A 185 -16.13 6.58 -12.83
C LEU A 185 -16.52 8.05 -13.01
N GLN A 186 -16.43 8.87 -11.96
CA GLN A 186 -16.67 10.32 -12.07
C GLN A 186 -15.68 10.99 -13.02
N HIS A 187 -14.41 10.57 -13.02
CA HIS A 187 -13.40 11.12 -13.92
C HIS A 187 -13.69 10.73 -15.37
N PHE A 188 -13.98 9.45 -15.62
CA PHE A 188 -14.36 8.92 -16.92
C PHE A 188 -15.57 9.65 -17.53
N VAL A 189 -16.64 9.86 -16.74
CA VAL A 189 -17.83 10.61 -17.19
C VAL A 189 -17.49 12.06 -17.53
N LYS A 190 -16.58 12.71 -16.79
CA LYS A 190 -16.13 14.08 -17.08
C LYS A 190 -15.33 14.15 -18.37
N GLU A 191 -14.53 13.14 -18.70
CA GLU A 191 -13.78 13.10 -19.96
C GLU A 191 -14.72 12.96 -21.15
N ILE A 192 -15.69 12.05 -21.09
CA ILE A 192 -16.71 11.89 -22.13
C ILE A 192 -17.48 13.20 -22.36
N ARG A 193 -17.83 13.93 -21.29
CA ARG A 193 -18.57 15.19 -21.41
C ARG A 193 -17.76 16.33 -22.03
N LYS A 194 -16.43 16.21 -22.08
CA LYS A 194 -15.53 17.21 -22.67
C LYS A 194 -15.15 16.91 -24.13
N ALA A 195 -15.34 15.66 -24.58
CA ALA A 195 -15.16 15.23 -25.96
C ALA A 195 -16.41 15.53 -26.79
#